data_AF-A0AAJ7QG78-F1
#
_entry.id   AF-A0AAJ7QG78-F1
#
_cell.length_a   1.000
_cell.length_b   1.000
_cell.length_c   1.000
_cell.angle_alpha   90.00
_cell.angle_beta   90.00
_cell.angle_gamma   90.00
#
_symmetry.space_group_name_H-M   'P 1'
#
loop_
_entity.id
_entity.type
_entity.pdbx_description
1 polymer ?
#
loop_
_entity_poly.entity_id
_entity_poly.type
_entity_poly.pdbx_seq_one_letter_code
_entity_poly.pdbx_strand_id
1 'polypeptide(L)'
;MFVCKKKSGETFELKEIIELQHYQIRDETTGEKDNKKWSYLFLLLDCYGRCGYDLFFKTRELKKKWLEQFEMALSNMCPENSTANNHDFQMHCFEDTTSCKACSMLLRGIFFQGYRCTRCKMAAHKECLGRVPACGRNSDHAGTTRKVRLFL
;
A
#
# COMPACT_ATOMS: atom_id res chain seq x y z
N MET A 1 -6.08 6.02 6.64
CA MET A 1 -6.73 7.31 6.35
C MET A 1 -6.84 8.11 7.64
N PHE A 2 -6.54 9.39 7.62
CA PHE A 2 -6.76 10.29 8.75
C PHE A 2 -8.08 11.04 8.56
N VAL A 3 -8.98 10.93 9.52
CA VAL A 3 -10.23 11.70 9.55
C VAL A 3 -10.04 12.88 10.48
N CYS A 4 -10.17 14.09 9.93
CA CYS A 4 -9.90 15.31 10.67
C CYS A 4 -11.10 16.27 10.63
N LYS A 5 -11.30 17.03 11.71
CA LYS A 5 -12.24 18.14 11.77
C LYS A 5 -11.48 19.47 11.59
N LYS A 6 -11.86 20.26 10.59
CA LYS A 6 -11.34 21.62 10.41
C LYS A 6 -11.79 22.51 11.58
N LYS A 7 -10.87 23.26 12.20
CA LYS A 7 -11.18 24.19 13.32
C LYS A 7 -11.32 25.62 12.84
N SER A 8 -10.25 26.17 12.29
CA SER A 8 -10.14 27.54 11.80
C SER A 8 -8.94 27.64 10.86
N GLY A 9 -8.96 28.53 9.87
CA GLY A 9 -7.83 28.72 8.96
C GLY A 9 -7.39 27.41 8.29
N GLU A 10 -6.13 27.02 8.51
CA GLU A 10 -5.51 25.76 8.03
C GLU A 10 -5.33 24.72 9.14
N THR A 11 -5.95 24.92 10.30
CA THR A 11 -5.83 24.02 11.45
C THR A 11 -6.86 22.89 11.38
N PHE A 12 -6.37 21.65 11.53
CA PHE A 12 -7.16 20.42 11.55
C PHE A 12 -6.95 19.68 12.88
N GLU A 13 -8.03 19.20 13.48
CA GLU A 13 -7.99 18.31 14.64
C GLU A 13 -8.20 16.87 14.17
N LEU A 14 -7.24 15.98 14.46
CA LEU A 14 -7.39 14.56 14.19
C LEU A 14 -8.50 13.97 15.06
N LYS A 15 -9.42 13.24 14.44
CA LYS A 15 -10.52 12.56 15.11
C LYS A 15 -10.37 11.05 15.12
N GLU A 16 -9.89 10.50 14.01
CA GLU A 16 -9.82 9.06 13.84
C GLU A 16 -8.72 8.67 12.86
N ILE A 17 -8.12 7.51 13.11
CA ILE A 17 -7.16 6.86 12.21
C ILE A 17 -7.80 5.55 11.75
N ILE A 18 -8.02 5.44 10.45
CA ILE A 18 -8.58 4.23 9.83
C ILE A 18 -7.44 3.48 9.15
N GLU A 19 -7.10 2.30 9.69
CA GLU A 19 -6.09 1.40 9.12
C GLU A 19 -6.67 0.63 7.93
N LEU A 20 -6.47 1.17 6.72
CA LEU A 20 -7.11 0.69 5.49
C LEU A 20 -6.89 -0.80 5.18
N GLN A 21 -5.79 -1.40 5.66
CA GLN A 21 -5.51 -2.82 5.51
C GLN A 21 -6.57 -3.74 6.15
N HIS A 22 -7.36 -3.23 7.09
CA HIS A 22 -8.44 -3.96 7.76
C HIS A 22 -9.82 -3.72 7.13
N TYR A 23 -9.90 -2.97 6.02
CA TYR A 23 -11.17 -2.60 5.40
C TYR A 23 -11.25 -3.05 3.94
N GLN A 24 -12.45 -3.40 3.51
CA GLN A 24 -12.81 -3.60 2.11
C GLN A 24 -13.73 -2.48 1.64
N ILE A 25 -13.62 -2.11 0.37
CA ILE A 25 -14.45 -1.07 -0.22
C ILE A 25 -15.65 -1.71 -0.91
N ARG A 26 -16.83 -1.13 -0.70
CA ARG A 26 -18.04 -1.47 -1.47
C ARG A 26 -18.61 -0.22 -2.12
N ASP A 27 -18.65 -0.22 -3.45
CA ASP A 27 -19.27 0.87 -4.21
C ASP A 27 -20.81 0.76 -4.19
N GLU A 28 -21.49 1.84 -3.81
CA GLU A 28 -22.96 1.92 -3.75
C GLU A 28 -23.48 2.87 -4.83
N THR A 29 -24.18 2.33 -5.82
CA THR A 29 -24.68 3.07 -7.00
C THR A 29 -26.17 3.42 -6.93
N THR A 30 -26.89 2.87 -5.95
CA THR A 30 -28.36 2.96 -5.85
C THR A 30 -28.85 4.40 -5.65
N GLY A 31 -28.09 5.26 -4.96
CA GLY A 31 -28.47 6.65 -4.62
C GLY A 31 -28.10 7.72 -5.65
N GLU A 32 -27.52 7.35 -6.79
CA GLU A 32 -27.02 8.31 -7.79
C GLU A 32 -28.12 8.89 -8.71
N LYS A 33 -29.33 8.32 -8.69
CA LYS A 33 -30.42 8.67 -9.61
C LYS A 33 -30.98 10.09 -9.41
N ASP A 34 -30.90 10.62 -8.19
CA ASP A 34 -31.59 11.86 -7.83
C ASP A 34 -30.70 13.12 -8.01
N ASN A 35 -29.44 12.96 -8.46
CA ASN A 35 -28.44 14.04 -8.60
C ASN A 35 -28.33 14.98 -7.39
N LYS A 36 -28.65 14.47 -6.20
CA LYS A 36 -28.68 15.24 -4.95
C LYS A 36 -27.27 15.40 -4.42
N LYS A 37 -26.91 16.62 -4.00
CA LYS A 37 -25.62 16.84 -3.32
C LYS A 37 -25.55 15.99 -2.06
N TRP A 38 -24.39 15.39 -1.81
CA TRP A 38 -24.14 14.51 -0.66
C TRP A 38 -24.91 13.18 -0.67
N SER A 39 -25.38 12.70 -1.83
CA SER A 39 -26.01 11.37 -1.95
C SER A 39 -25.12 10.30 -2.60
N TYR A 40 -23.91 10.67 -3.04
CA TYR A 40 -22.96 9.75 -3.67
C TYR A 40 -22.09 9.12 -2.59
N LEU A 41 -22.09 7.81 -2.43
CA LEU A 41 -21.34 7.15 -1.36
C LEU A 41 -20.67 5.85 -1.79
N PHE A 42 -19.64 5.46 -1.04
CA PHE A 42 -19.13 4.09 -0.97
C PHE A 42 -18.87 3.74 0.50
N LEU A 43 -18.79 2.45 0.80
CA LEU A 43 -18.63 1.93 2.16
C LEU A 43 -17.21 1.42 2.36
N LEU A 44 -16.66 1.65 3.56
CA LEU A 44 -15.52 0.91 4.10
C LEU A 44 -16.04 -0.08 5.13
N LEU A 45 -15.90 -1.38 4.85
CA LEU A 45 -16.39 -2.46 5.71
C LEU A 45 -15.20 -3.14 6.39
N ASP A 46 -15.17 -3.18 7.72
CA ASP A 46 -14.12 -3.90 8.47
C ASP A 46 -14.19 -5.39 8.13
N CYS A 47 -13.05 -5.98 7.79
CA CYS A 47 -12.97 -7.38 7.36
C CYS A 47 -13.29 -8.40 8.47
N TYR A 48 -13.36 -7.95 9.73
CA TYR A 48 -13.77 -8.74 10.89
C TYR A 48 -15.19 -8.39 11.37
N GLY A 49 -15.92 -7.54 10.63
CA GLY A 49 -17.31 -7.20 10.90
C GLY A 49 -17.52 -6.33 12.16
N ARG A 50 -16.48 -5.65 12.65
CA ARG A 50 -16.58 -4.85 13.89
C ARG A 50 -17.25 -3.50 13.68
N CYS A 51 -16.90 -2.81 12.60
CA CYS A 51 -17.39 -1.47 12.28
C CYS A 51 -17.34 -1.20 10.77
N GLY A 52 -18.03 -0.15 10.33
CA GLY A 52 -17.98 0.29 8.94
C GLY A 52 -18.19 1.80 8.85
N TYR A 53 -17.76 2.37 7.73
CA TYR A 53 -17.90 3.80 7.46
C TYR A 53 -18.61 4.03 6.13
N ASP A 54 -19.58 4.92 6.15
CA ASP A 54 -20.25 5.42 4.96
C ASP A 54 -19.60 6.75 4.58
N LEU A 55 -18.92 6.80 3.43
CA LEU A 55 -18.28 8.01 2.95
C LEU A 55 -19.17 8.70 1.93
N PHE A 56 -19.72 9.85 2.30
CA PHE A 56 -20.59 10.65 1.44
C PHE A 56 -19.81 11.75 0.71
N PHE A 57 -20.11 11.91 -0.57
CA PHE A 57 -19.46 12.86 -1.47
C PHE A 57 -20.48 13.80 -2.10
N LYS A 58 -20.06 15.05 -2.28
CA LYS A 58 -20.91 16.11 -2.84
C LYS A 58 -21.32 15.85 -4.28
N THR A 59 -20.44 15.24 -5.09
CA THR A 59 -20.67 14.94 -6.50
C THR A 59 -20.17 13.53 -6.86
N ARG A 60 -20.70 12.97 -7.94
CA ARG A 60 -20.27 11.68 -8.50
C ARG A 60 -18.78 11.68 -8.86
N GLU A 61 -18.28 12.79 -9.39
CA GLU A 61 -16.88 12.94 -9.80
C GLU A 61 -15.93 12.94 -8.60
N LEU A 62 -16.35 13.53 -7.48
CA LEU A 62 -15.61 13.45 -6.20
C LEU A 62 -15.58 12.02 -5.68
N LYS A 63 -16.74 11.34 -5.64
CA LYS A 63 -16.83 9.93 -5.26
C LYS A 63 -15.87 9.06 -6.09
N LYS A 64 -15.94 9.19 -7.42
CA LYS A 64 -15.10 8.43 -8.36
C LYS A 64 -13.60 8.64 -8.10
N LYS A 65 -13.16 9.91 -7.99
CA LYS A 65 -11.76 10.22 -7.69
C LYS A 65 -11.30 9.60 -6.38
N TRP A 66 -12.12 9.71 -5.33
CA TRP A 66 -11.78 9.11 -4.04
C TRP A 66 -11.72 7.59 -4.11
N LEU A 67 -12.68 6.95 -4.77
CA LEU A 67 -12.70 5.51 -4.98
C LEU A 67 -11.40 5.01 -5.64
N GLU A 68 -10.99 5.65 -6.75
CA GLU A 68 -9.74 5.34 -7.45
C GLU A 68 -8.50 5.50 -6.55
N GLN A 69 -8.46 6.54 -5.70
CA GLN A 69 -7.34 6.73 -4.76
C GLN A 69 -7.30 5.65 -3.66
N PHE A 70 -8.47 5.25 -3.16
CA PHE A 70 -8.58 4.19 -2.17
C PHE A 70 -8.17 2.82 -2.74
N GLU A 71 -8.63 2.49 -3.95
CA GLU A 71 -8.22 1.28 -4.68
C GLU A 71 -6.72 1.27 -4.94
N MET A 72 -6.15 2.39 -5.39
CA MET A 72 -4.71 2.53 -5.60
C MET A 72 -3.93 2.30 -4.29
N ALA A 73 -4.37 2.91 -3.18
CA ALA A 73 -3.75 2.74 -1.87
C ALA A 73 -3.80 1.28 -1.40
N LEU A 74 -4.95 0.61 -1.51
CA LEU A 74 -5.10 -0.81 -1.20
C LEU A 74 -4.20 -1.68 -2.06
N SER A 75 -4.12 -1.41 -3.37
CA SER A 75 -3.25 -2.16 -4.27
C SER A 75 -1.76 -2.00 -3.93
N ASN A 76 -1.38 -0.92 -3.25
CA ASN A 76 -0.01 -0.71 -2.79
C ASN A 76 0.23 -1.40 -1.45
N MET A 77 -0.73 -1.37 -0.52
CA MET A 77 -0.58 -2.06 0.77
C MET A 77 -0.63 -3.59 0.60
N CYS A 78 -1.53 -4.07 -0.26
CA CYS A 78 -1.78 -5.49 -0.52
C CYS A 78 -1.69 -5.75 -2.04
N PRO A 79 -0.49 -5.75 -2.64
CA PRO A 79 -0.34 -5.95 -4.07
C PRO A 79 -0.71 -7.38 -4.48
N GLU A 80 -1.09 -7.53 -5.74
CA GLU A 80 -1.22 -8.84 -6.37
C GLU A 80 0.10 -9.62 -6.23
N ASN A 81 0.02 -10.92 -5.95
CA ASN A 81 1.17 -11.79 -5.74
C ASN A 81 2.03 -11.47 -4.49
N SER A 82 1.53 -10.68 -3.53
CA SER A 82 2.18 -10.45 -2.23
C SER A 82 2.55 -11.73 -1.48
N THR A 83 1.78 -12.81 -1.67
CA THR A 83 2.01 -14.13 -1.06
C THR A 83 2.47 -15.21 -2.05
N ALA A 84 2.75 -14.84 -3.30
CA ALA A 84 3.15 -15.79 -4.32
C ALA A 84 4.43 -16.53 -3.91
N ASN A 85 4.56 -17.79 -4.33
CA ASN A 85 5.72 -18.64 -4.06
C ASN A 85 6.12 -18.69 -2.56
N ASN A 86 5.12 -18.66 -1.66
CA ASN A 86 5.25 -18.69 -0.20
C ASN A 86 5.93 -17.47 0.46
N HIS A 87 5.96 -16.33 -0.22
CA HIS A 87 6.44 -15.08 0.37
C HIS A 87 5.38 -14.40 1.24
N ASP A 88 5.80 -13.34 1.91
CA ASP A 88 4.95 -12.37 2.60
C ASP A 88 5.55 -10.98 2.34
N PHE A 89 5.29 -10.44 1.15
CA PHE A 89 5.83 -9.16 0.70
C PHE A 89 5.06 -7.99 1.30
N GLN A 90 5.80 -7.09 1.95
CA GLN A 90 5.28 -5.84 2.49
C GLN A 90 6.01 -4.65 1.88
N MET A 91 5.30 -3.54 1.73
CA MET A 91 5.88 -2.29 1.23
C MET A 91 7.04 -1.87 2.15
N HIS A 92 8.17 -1.45 1.56
CA HIS A 92 9.38 -1.20 2.34
C HIS A 92 10.17 0.00 1.82
N CYS A 93 10.69 0.79 2.74
CA CYS A 93 11.70 1.80 2.46
C CYS A 93 13.08 1.18 2.60
N PHE A 94 13.82 1.08 1.51
CA PHE A 94 15.20 0.62 1.50
C PHE A 94 16.12 1.81 1.74
N GLU A 95 16.96 1.74 2.78
CA GLU A 95 17.96 2.77 3.09
C GLU A 95 19.15 2.70 2.13
N ASP A 96 19.51 1.48 1.70
CA ASP A 96 20.59 1.21 0.78
C ASP A 96 20.11 0.94 -0.65
N THR A 97 21.01 1.17 -1.62
CA THR A 97 20.78 0.81 -3.02
C THR A 97 20.48 -0.69 -3.13
N THR A 98 19.27 -1.02 -3.56
CA THR A 98 18.77 -2.40 -3.56
C THR A 98 18.30 -2.83 -4.96
N SER A 99 18.66 -4.04 -5.38
CA SER A 99 18.21 -4.64 -6.64
C SER A 99 17.06 -5.62 -6.43
N CYS A 100 16.11 -5.62 -7.37
CA CYS A 100 15.00 -6.57 -7.41
C CYS A 100 15.50 -7.99 -7.68
N LYS A 101 15.03 -8.97 -6.90
CA LYS A 101 15.41 -10.38 -7.05
C LYS A 101 14.84 -11.09 -8.26
N ALA A 102 13.82 -10.53 -8.92
CA ALA A 102 13.26 -11.10 -10.14
C ALA A 102 13.96 -10.58 -11.41
N CYS A 103 14.09 -9.26 -11.56
CA CYS A 103 14.62 -8.64 -12.79
C CYS A 103 16.08 -8.16 -12.69
N SER A 104 16.69 -8.24 -11.51
CA SER A 104 18.04 -7.73 -11.21
C SER A 104 18.25 -6.22 -11.40
N MET A 105 17.22 -5.46 -11.77
CA MET A 105 17.28 -4.00 -11.87
C MET A 105 17.11 -3.32 -10.50
N LEU A 106 17.59 -2.09 -10.38
CA LEU A 106 17.49 -1.29 -9.17
C LEU A 106 16.03 -0.95 -8.81
N LEU A 107 15.72 -0.98 -7.51
CA LEU A 107 14.53 -0.35 -6.94
C LEU A 107 14.76 1.16 -6.92
N ARG A 108 14.02 1.90 -7.77
CA ARG A 108 14.26 3.34 -7.97
C ARG A 108 13.53 4.17 -6.91
N GLY A 109 14.16 5.29 -6.52
CA GLY A 109 13.60 6.25 -5.56
C GLY A 109 14.27 6.16 -4.19
N ILE A 110 13.82 7.02 -3.27
CA ILE A 110 14.38 7.16 -1.92
C ILE A 110 13.38 6.76 -0.82
N PHE A 111 12.15 6.42 -1.19
CA PHE A 111 11.07 6.09 -0.25
C PHE A 111 10.12 5.10 -0.92
N PHE A 112 9.71 4.06 -0.18
CA PHE A 112 8.83 2.98 -0.64
C PHE A 112 9.11 2.50 -2.08
N GLN A 113 10.39 2.19 -2.36
CA GLN A 113 10.86 1.86 -3.70
C GLN A 113 10.32 0.51 -4.21
N GLY A 114 9.84 -0.34 -3.31
CA GLY A 114 9.32 -1.65 -3.62
C GLY A 114 8.88 -2.40 -2.38
N TYR A 115 9.00 -3.72 -2.44
CA TYR A 115 8.50 -4.64 -1.42
C TYR A 115 9.61 -5.53 -0.90
N ARG A 116 9.52 -5.90 0.37
CA ARG A 116 10.43 -6.83 1.04
C ARG A 116 9.64 -7.96 1.67
N CYS A 117 10.05 -9.19 1.41
CA CYS A 117 9.47 -10.35 2.08
C CYS A 117 9.86 -10.35 3.57
N THR A 118 8.89 -10.45 4.48
CA THR A 118 9.14 -10.47 5.92
C THR A 118 9.93 -11.72 6.35
N ARG A 119 9.81 -12.82 5.60
CA ARG A 119 10.40 -14.13 5.86
C ARG A 119 11.85 -14.25 5.38
N CYS A 120 12.08 -14.12 4.07
CA CYS A 120 13.41 -14.31 3.46
C CYS A 120 14.16 -13.01 3.14
N LYS A 121 13.55 -11.85 3.42
CA LYS A 121 14.13 -10.51 3.20
C LYS A 121 14.44 -10.15 1.74
N MET A 122 14.04 -10.97 0.76
CA MET A 122 14.16 -10.66 -0.65
C MET A 122 13.37 -9.40 -1.01
N ALA A 123 13.93 -8.59 -1.91
CA ALA A 123 13.39 -7.33 -2.37
C ALA A 123 12.90 -7.43 -3.82
N ALA A 124 11.78 -6.80 -4.15
CA ALA A 124 11.22 -6.82 -5.51
C ALA A 124 10.36 -5.58 -5.82
N HIS A 125 10.23 -5.25 -7.11
CA HIS A 125 9.22 -4.29 -7.59
C HIS A 125 7.81 -4.88 -7.46
N LYS A 126 6.78 -4.02 -7.50
CA LYS A 126 5.37 -4.44 -7.41
C LYS A 126 5.00 -5.46 -8.48
N GLU A 127 5.39 -5.19 -9.72
CA GLU A 127 5.17 -6.01 -10.91
C GLU A 127 6.11 -7.22 -11.01
N CYS A 128 7.02 -7.39 -10.05
CA CYS A 128 7.99 -8.48 -10.02
C CYS A 128 7.63 -9.56 -9.00
N LEU A 129 6.68 -9.33 -8.10
CA LEU A 129 6.42 -10.19 -6.93
C LEU A 129 6.17 -11.65 -7.32
N GLY A 130 5.30 -11.91 -8.32
CA GLY A 130 5.00 -13.28 -8.77
C GLY A 130 6.16 -14.00 -9.48
N ARG A 131 7.20 -13.28 -9.90
CA ARG A 131 8.38 -13.82 -10.58
C ARG A 131 9.57 -14.08 -9.64
N VAL A 132 9.46 -13.70 -8.37
CA VAL A 132 10.52 -13.96 -7.39
C VAL A 132 10.57 -15.48 -7.13
N PRO A 133 11.76 -16.11 -7.14
CA PRO A 133 11.91 -17.53 -6.78
C PRO A 133 11.29 -17.87 -5.43
N ALA A 134 10.94 -19.14 -5.20
CA ALA A 134 10.26 -19.57 -3.99
C ALA A 134 10.94 -19.13 -2.70
N CYS A 135 10.12 -18.80 -1.70
CA CYS A 135 10.58 -18.39 -0.39
C CYS A 135 11.33 -19.54 0.29
N GLY A 136 12.64 -19.39 0.48
CA GLY A 136 13.45 -20.26 1.31
C GLY A 136 13.62 -19.68 2.72
N ARG A 137 13.79 -20.54 3.74
CA ARG A 137 14.37 -20.10 5.01
C ARG A 137 15.80 -19.62 4.72
N ASN A 138 16.20 -18.46 5.24
CA ASN A 138 17.55 -17.91 5.11
C ASN A 138 18.60 -19.01 5.40
N SER A 139 19.27 -19.50 4.36
CA SER A 139 20.63 -20.00 4.47
C SER A 139 21.55 -18.92 3.90
N ASP A 140 22.30 -18.32 4.84
CA ASP A 140 23.62 -17.72 4.66
C ASP A 140 23.75 -16.23 4.32
N HIS A 141 24.04 -15.47 5.38
CA HIS A 141 25.04 -14.40 5.48
C HIS A 141 25.75 -14.02 4.17
N ALA A 142 25.25 -12.99 3.48
CA ALA A 142 26.11 -12.19 2.60
C ALA A 142 26.95 -11.25 3.47
N GLY A 143 28.05 -11.77 4.00
CA GLY A 143 29.10 -10.97 4.62
C GLY A 143 29.58 -9.89 3.64
N THR A 144 29.47 -8.64 4.04
CA THR A 144 30.10 -7.52 3.34
C THR A 144 31.61 -7.64 3.49
N THR A 145 32.28 -8.41 2.63
CA THR A 145 33.72 -8.25 2.44
C THR A 145 33.97 -6.91 1.75
N ARG A 146 34.21 -5.87 2.55
CA ARG A 146 34.82 -4.61 2.09
C ARG A 146 36.23 -4.93 1.60
N LYS A 147 36.41 -5.12 0.29
CA LYS A 147 37.75 -5.04 -0.33
C LYS A 147 38.18 -3.57 -0.31
N VAL A 148 38.95 -3.19 0.70
CA VAL A 148 39.70 -1.93 0.68
C VAL A 148 40.85 -2.12 -0.31
N ARG A 149 40.76 -1.49 -1.49
CA ARG A 149 41.92 -1.31 -2.37
C ARG A 149 42.73 -0.15 -1.81
N LEU A 150 43.87 -0.46 -1.18
CA LEU A 150 44.94 0.50 -0.96
C LEU A 150 45.71 0.62 -2.28
N PHE A 151 45.75 1.82 -2.86
CA PHE A 151 46.80 2.21 -3.78
C PHE A 151 47.82 3.01 -2.95
N LEU A 152 49.07 2.55 -2.95
CA LEU A 152 50.23 3.35 -2.56
C LEU A 152 50.39 4.51 -3.54
#